data_AF-A0A7J3MYQ2-F1
#
_entry.id   AF-A0A7J3MYQ2-F1
#
_cell.length_a   1.000
_cell.length_b   1.000
_cell.length_c   1.000
_cell.angle_alpha   90.00
_cell.angle_beta   90.00
_cell.angle_gamma   90.00
#
_symmetry.space_group_name_H-M   'P 1'
#
loop_
_entity.id
_entity.type
_entity.pdbx_description
1 polymer ?
#
loop_
_entity_poly.entity_id
_entity_poly.type
_entity_poly.pdbx_seq_one_letter_code
_entity_poly.pdbx_strand_id
1 'polypeptide(L)'
;MSSRSSVDVVIALIRLFLGNRLVRSLLRYATNSTICYVDGAAEKRSYMHYALSRYIGSKVLCPITSRFTIDFMYMLIDVGIKILGGNRREIAEMLSDPAVRRGVECVMKGIAEYGVTIPQILPAPFLVVWNFTNICNLQCIHCYQKAGRNMEDELTLSEKLALVDHLDKAGVAAVALSGGEPTLHPD
;
A
#
# COMPACT_ATOMS: atom_id res chain seq x y z
N MET A 1 1.43 -39.66 -1.12
CA MET A 1 0.51 -38.76 -0.39
C MET A 1 1.36 -37.70 0.29
N SER A 2 1.41 -36.49 -0.26
CA SER A 2 2.21 -35.40 0.33
C SER A 2 1.59 -34.99 1.66
N SER A 3 2.36 -35.06 2.76
CA SER A 3 1.94 -34.57 4.07
C SER A 3 1.61 -33.08 3.94
N ARG A 4 0.35 -32.69 4.15
CA ARG A 4 -0.03 -31.28 4.24
C ARG A 4 0.81 -30.65 5.34
N SER A 5 1.65 -29.69 4.99
CA SER A 5 2.44 -28.97 5.98
C SER A 5 1.49 -28.18 6.89
N SER A 6 1.90 -27.88 8.13
CA SER A 6 1.13 -27.02 9.02
C SER A 6 0.81 -25.66 8.37
N VAL A 7 1.67 -25.20 7.46
CA VAL A 7 1.50 -23.98 6.67
C VAL A 7 0.32 -24.11 5.69
N ASP A 8 0.16 -25.25 5.03
CA ASP A 8 -0.96 -25.48 4.09
C ASP A 8 -2.31 -25.40 4.80
N VAL A 9 -2.39 -25.90 6.03
CA VAL A 9 -3.61 -25.83 6.86
C VAL A 9 -3.92 -24.39 7.22
N VAL A 10 -2.92 -23.61 7.65
CA VAL A 10 -3.10 -22.19 7.97
C VAL A 10 -3.54 -21.40 6.73
N ILE A 11 -2.91 -21.62 5.57
CA ILE A 11 -3.31 -20.96 4.31
C ILE A 11 -4.75 -21.34 3.94
N ALA A 12 -5.14 -22.61 4.08
CA ALA A 12 -6.50 -23.05 3.81
C ALA A 12 -7.53 -22.38 4.73
N LEU A 13 -7.22 -22.23 6.02
CA LEU A 13 -8.07 -21.52 6.98
C LEU A 13 -8.20 -20.03 6.64
N ILE A 14 -7.09 -19.37 6.30
CA ILE A 14 -7.09 -17.97 5.87
C ILE A 14 -7.94 -17.79 4.61
N ARG A 15 -7.82 -18.70 3.64
CA ARG A 15 -8.66 -18.67 2.43
C ARG A 15 -10.13 -18.89 2.74
N LEU A 16 -10.46 -19.81 3.65
CA LEU A 16 -11.84 -20.06 4.06
C LEU A 16 -12.44 -18.82 4.74
N PHE A 17 -11.69 -18.19 5.65
CA PHE A 17 -12.11 -17.00 6.39
C PHE A 17 -12.26 -15.79 5.47
N LEU A 18 -11.20 -15.42 4.75
CA LEU A 18 -11.18 -14.26 3.85
C LEU A 18 -12.00 -14.46 2.57
N GLY A 19 -12.26 -15.72 2.18
CA GLY A 19 -13.14 -16.07 1.07
C GLY A 19 -14.63 -15.96 1.40
N ASN A 20 -15.00 -15.87 2.69
CA ASN A 20 -16.39 -15.77 3.12
C ASN A 20 -17.05 -14.49 2.58
N ARG A 21 -18.24 -14.61 1.97
CA ARG A 21 -18.98 -13.48 1.38
C ARG A 21 -19.23 -12.34 2.36
N LEU A 22 -19.49 -12.65 3.64
CA LEU A 22 -19.71 -11.65 4.68
C LEU A 22 -18.42 -10.87 4.98
N VAL A 23 -17.31 -11.60 5.17
CA VAL A 23 -15.98 -11.00 5.41
C VAL A 23 -15.58 -10.15 4.21
N ARG A 24 -15.74 -10.66 2.98
CA ARG A 24 -15.46 -9.90 1.76
C ARG A 24 -16.31 -8.65 1.63
N SER A 25 -17.60 -8.71 1.99
CA SER A 25 -18.46 -7.53 1.98
C SER A 25 -18.02 -6.48 3.00
N LEU A 26 -17.63 -6.92 4.21
CA LEU A 26 -17.09 -6.04 5.23
C LEU A 26 -15.77 -5.40 4.77
N LEU A 27 -14.87 -6.18 4.16
CA LEU A 27 -13.61 -5.68 3.62
C LEU A 27 -13.85 -4.66 2.50
N ARG A 28 -14.78 -4.91 1.58
CA ARG A 28 -15.14 -3.94 0.53
C ARG A 28 -15.60 -2.62 1.14
N TYR A 29 -16.46 -2.70 2.16
CA TYR A 29 -16.91 -1.51 2.89
C TYR A 29 -15.75 -0.80 3.59
N ALA A 30 -14.84 -1.53 4.25
CA ALA A 30 -13.66 -0.97 4.90
C ALA A 30 -12.67 -0.32 3.91
N THR A 31 -12.63 -0.80 2.66
CA THR A 31 -11.78 -0.25 1.60
C THR A 31 -12.44 0.90 0.83
N ASN A 32 -13.71 1.23 1.10
CA ASN A 32 -14.34 2.43 0.55
C ASN A 32 -13.70 3.70 1.11
N SER A 33 -13.65 4.74 0.29
CA SER A 33 -13.04 6.02 0.65
C SER A 33 -14.03 6.98 1.30
N THR A 34 -13.56 7.71 2.30
CA THR A 34 -14.24 8.86 2.91
C THR A 34 -13.28 10.04 2.97
N ILE A 35 -13.80 11.24 3.18
CA ILE A 35 -12.98 12.42 3.47
C ILE A 35 -12.91 12.55 5.00
N CYS A 36 -11.68 12.68 5.51
CA CYS A 36 -11.42 12.98 6.92
C CYS A 36 -10.24 13.96 7.03
N TYR A 37 -10.11 14.58 8.18
CA TYR A 37 -8.97 15.44 8.50
C TYR A 37 -7.94 14.64 9.29
N VAL A 38 -6.73 14.53 8.76
CA VAL A 38 -5.58 13.91 9.43
C VAL A 38 -4.59 15.02 9.75
N ASP A 39 -4.33 15.24 11.04
CA ASP A 39 -3.41 16.27 11.52
C ASP A 39 -3.69 17.69 10.96
N GLY A 40 -4.96 17.97 10.64
CA GLY A 40 -5.45 19.25 10.13
C GLY A 40 -5.60 19.34 8.61
N ALA A 41 -5.06 18.39 7.84
CA ALA A 41 -5.22 18.34 6.40
C ALA A 41 -6.40 17.45 5.99
N ALA A 42 -7.24 17.93 5.06
CA ALA A 42 -8.31 17.12 4.49
C ALA A 42 -7.73 16.13 3.48
N GLU A 43 -7.90 14.84 3.75
CA GLU A 43 -7.47 13.77 2.86
C GLU A 43 -8.67 12.90 2.48
N LYS A 44 -8.62 12.28 1.30
CA LYS A 44 -9.58 11.26 0.88
C LYS A 44 -8.88 9.91 0.82
N ARG A 45 -9.11 9.06 1.83
CA ARG A 45 -8.51 7.72 1.95
C ARG A 45 -9.56 6.70 2.37
N SER A 46 -9.22 5.40 2.37
CA SER A 46 -10.15 4.37 2.85
C SER A 46 -10.36 4.39 4.36
N TYR A 47 -11.47 3.80 4.83
CA TYR A 47 -11.66 3.57 6.27
C TYR A 47 -10.53 2.74 6.87
N MET A 48 -10.02 1.75 6.13
CA MET A 48 -8.85 0.95 6.51
C MET A 48 -7.62 1.83 6.75
N HIS A 49 -7.34 2.76 5.82
CA HIS A 49 -6.23 3.70 5.96
C HIS A 49 -6.35 4.53 7.24
N TYR A 50 -7.53 5.09 7.51
CA TYR A 50 -7.77 5.86 8.73
C TYR A 50 -7.69 5.03 10.01
N ALA A 51 -8.11 3.77 9.97
CA ALA A 51 -7.97 2.85 11.10
C ALA A 51 -6.49 2.57 11.41
N LEU A 52 -5.65 2.39 10.38
CA LEU A 52 -4.21 2.24 10.54
C LEU A 52 -3.55 3.54 11.05
N SER A 53 -3.93 4.70 10.51
CA SER A 53 -3.46 6.01 11.00
C SER A 53 -3.86 6.27 12.45
N ARG A 54 -5.05 5.82 12.87
CA ARG A 54 -5.48 5.86 14.28
C ARG A 54 -4.68 4.88 15.15
N TYR A 55 -4.28 3.74 14.61
CA TYR A 55 -3.48 2.74 15.33
C TYR A 55 -2.12 3.29 15.76
N ILE A 56 -1.48 4.10 14.92
CA ILE A 56 -0.21 4.78 15.23
C ILE A 56 -0.38 6.04 16.09
N GLY A 57 -1.62 6.45 16.38
CA GLY A 57 -1.91 7.60 17.25
C GLY A 57 -2.10 8.95 16.54
N SER A 58 -2.19 8.99 15.21
CA SER A 58 -2.49 10.23 14.47
C SER A 58 -3.88 10.78 14.82
N LYS A 59 -4.03 12.11 14.78
CA LYS A 59 -5.32 12.77 15.06
C LYS A 59 -6.20 12.72 13.83
N VAL A 60 -7.06 11.71 13.76
CA VAL A 60 -8.04 11.54 12.67
C VAL A 60 -9.41 12.06 13.10
N LEU A 61 -9.90 13.10 12.43
CA LEU A 61 -11.21 13.72 12.62
C LEU A 61 -12.10 13.39 11.42
N CYS A 62 -13.15 12.60 11.65
CA CYS A 62 -14.07 12.11 10.62
C CYS A 62 -15.53 12.40 11.00
N PRO A 63 -16.47 12.39 10.02
CA PRO A 63 -17.90 12.34 10.30
C PRO A 63 -18.26 11.18 11.24
N ILE A 64 -19.34 11.32 12.02
CA ILE A 64 -19.74 10.36 13.07
C ILE A 64 -19.89 8.94 12.52
N THR A 65 -20.53 8.78 11.36
CA THR A 65 -20.74 7.48 10.70
C THR A 65 -19.41 6.82 10.30
N SER A 66 -18.48 7.61 9.76
CA SER A 66 -17.14 7.17 9.39
C SER A 66 -16.32 6.78 10.62
N ARG A 67 -16.46 7.52 11.72
CA ARG A 67 -15.75 7.27 12.98
C ARG A 67 -16.09 5.90 13.59
N PHE A 68 -17.37 5.54 13.64
CA PHE A 68 -17.78 4.20 14.13
C PHE A 68 -17.15 3.07 13.31
N THR A 69 -17.12 3.23 11.99
CA THR A 69 -16.49 2.25 11.08
C THR A 69 -14.99 2.13 11.35
N ILE A 70 -14.31 3.27 11.52
CA ILE A 70 -12.87 3.32 11.80
C ILE A 70 -12.54 2.69 13.15
N ASP A 71 -13.32 3.01 14.20
CA ASP A 71 -13.14 2.44 15.54
C ASP A 71 -13.39 0.92 15.54
N PHE A 72 -14.38 0.44 14.77
CA PHE A 72 -14.61 -0.99 14.58
C PHE A 72 -13.46 -1.68 13.86
N MET A 73 -12.95 -1.09 12.76
CA MET A 73 -11.78 -1.62 12.05
C MET A 73 -10.52 -1.63 12.92
N TYR A 74 -10.29 -0.56 13.69
CA TYR A 74 -9.19 -0.50 14.66
C TYR A 74 -9.26 -1.66 15.66
N MET A 75 -10.45 -1.96 16.20
CA MET A 75 -10.64 -3.07 17.12
C MET A 75 -10.33 -4.42 16.45
N LEU A 76 -10.79 -4.64 15.21
CA LEU A 76 -10.47 -5.86 14.47
C LEU A 76 -8.98 -6.02 14.20
N ILE A 77 -8.29 -4.93 13.84
CA ILE A 77 -6.84 -4.92 13.60
C ILE A 77 -6.09 -5.24 14.90
N ASP A 78 -6.44 -4.58 16.01
CA ASP A 78 -5.80 -4.80 17.31
C ASP A 78 -6.00 -6.23 17.82
N VAL A 79 -7.21 -6.78 17.69
CA VAL A 79 -7.50 -8.18 18.02
C VAL A 79 -6.72 -9.13 17.11
N GLY A 80 -6.69 -8.85 15.80
CA GLY A 80 -5.95 -9.66 14.82
C GLY A 80 -4.45 -9.73 15.13
N ILE A 81 -3.83 -8.58 15.42
CA ILE A 81 -2.41 -8.50 15.80
C ILE A 81 -2.15 -9.32 17.08
N LYS A 82 -3.01 -9.21 18.09
CA LYS A 82 -2.90 -9.99 19.34
C LYS A 82 -3.02 -11.50 19.11
N ILE A 83 -3.97 -11.93 18.27
CA ILE A 83 -4.15 -13.35 17.91
C ILE A 83 -2.92 -13.90 17.20
N LEU A 84 -2.29 -13.08 16.35
CA LEU A 84 -1.06 -13.44 15.63
C LEU A 84 0.20 -13.35 16.51
N GLY A 85 0.07 -12.98 17.79
CA GLY A 85 1.20 -12.82 18.71
C GLY A 85 2.07 -11.59 18.40
N GLY A 86 1.57 -10.62 17.64
CA GLY A 86 2.30 -9.42 17.28
C GLY A 86 2.38 -8.40 18.41
N ASN A 87 3.49 -7.66 18.47
CA ASN A 87 3.68 -6.58 19.43
C ASN A 87 3.11 -5.27 18.89
N ARG A 88 2.21 -4.64 19.65
CA ARG A 88 1.58 -3.35 19.27
C ARG A 88 2.60 -2.25 18.95
N ARG A 89 3.71 -2.18 19.67
CA ARG A 89 4.74 -1.15 19.44
C ARG A 89 5.47 -1.36 18.11
N GLU A 90 5.92 -2.58 17.85
CA GLU A 90 6.61 -2.95 16.61
C GLU A 90 5.69 -2.75 15.39
N ILE A 91 4.42 -3.15 15.50
CA ILE A 91 3.46 -2.93 14.41
C ILE A 91 3.17 -1.44 14.21
N ALA A 92 3.07 -0.65 15.29
CA ALA A 92 2.90 0.80 15.17
C ALA A 92 4.12 1.48 14.53
N GLU A 93 5.34 1.03 14.86
CA GLU A 93 6.58 1.49 14.23
C GLU A 93 6.59 1.18 12.73
N MET A 94 6.27 -0.06 12.35
CA MET A 94 6.16 -0.45 10.95
C MET A 94 5.08 0.34 10.19
N LEU A 95 3.91 0.55 10.81
CA LEU A 95 2.79 1.31 10.22
C LEU A 95 3.03 2.84 10.22
N SER A 96 4.10 3.32 10.86
CA SER A 96 4.44 4.74 10.83
C SER A 96 4.80 5.17 9.41
N ASP A 97 5.43 4.27 8.64
CA ASP A 97 5.67 4.45 7.21
C ASP A 97 4.34 4.48 6.42
N PRO A 98 4.01 5.58 5.72
CA PRO A 98 2.84 5.66 4.84
C PRO A 98 2.81 4.59 3.74
N ALA A 99 3.97 4.17 3.21
CA ALA A 99 4.07 3.15 2.17
C ALA A 99 3.58 1.79 2.67
N VAL A 100 3.88 1.44 3.93
CA VAL A 100 3.38 0.23 4.57
C VAL A 100 1.86 0.29 4.72
N ARG A 101 1.32 1.43 5.19
CA ARG A 101 -0.15 1.61 5.31
C ARG A 101 -0.84 1.47 3.96
N ARG A 102 -0.28 2.06 2.89
CA ARG A 102 -0.78 1.90 1.51
C ARG A 102 -0.67 0.46 1.02
N GLY A 103 0.42 -0.22 1.35
CA GLY A 103 0.63 -1.63 1.00
C GLY A 103 -0.44 -2.54 1.62
N VAL A 104 -0.71 -2.36 2.93
CA VAL A 104 -1.78 -3.08 3.62
C VAL A 104 -3.13 -2.77 2.97
N GLU A 105 -3.44 -1.50 2.73
CA GLU A 105 -4.68 -1.09 2.07
C GLU A 105 -4.85 -1.74 0.67
N CYS A 106 -3.79 -1.74 -0.14
CA CYS A 106 -3.79 -2.35 -1.48
C CYS A 106 -4.05 -3.87 -1.42
N VAL A 107 -3.39 -4.58 -0.50
CA VAL A 107 -3.60 -6.02 -0.28
C VAL A 107 -5.01 -6.31 0.21
N MET A 108 -5.51 -5.56 1.20
CA MET A 108 -6.85 -5.75 1.73
C MET A 108 -7.93 -5.48 0.67
N LYS A 109 -7.73 -4.47 -0.18
CA LYS A 109 -8.61 -4.19 -1.32
C LYS A 109 -8.56 -5.28 -2.38
N GLY A 110 -7.38 -5.82 -2.69
CA GLY A 110 -7.24 -6.98 -3.56
C GLY A 110 -8.01 -8.21 -3.04
N ILE A 111 -7.92 -8.49 -1.74
CA ILE A 111 -8.66 -9.59 -1.10
C ILE A 111 -10.18 -9.31 -1.11
N ALA A 112 -10.60 -8.07 -0.91
CA ALA A 112 -12.01 -7.68 -0.97
C ALA A 112 -12.61 -7.90 -2.38
N GLU A 113 -11.89 -7.46 -3.41
CA GLU A 113 -12.33 -7.49 -4.81
C GLU A 113 -12.18 -8.89 -5.45
N TYR A 114 -11.01 -9.51 -5.29
CA TYR A 114 -10.64 -10.75 -6.00
C TYR A 114 -10.63 -11.99 -5.08
N GLY A 115 -10.57 -11.81 -3.76
CA GLY A 115 -10.33 -12.89 -2.81
C GLY A 115 -8.83 -13.19 -2.66
N VAL A 116 -8.52 -14.26 -1.94
CA VAL A 116 -7.13 -14.73 -1.77
C VAL A 116 -6.76 -15.57 -2.99
N THR A 117 -5.84 -15.07 -3.82
CA THR A 117 -5.42 -15.71 -5.08
C THR A 117 -3.93 -16.05 -5.06
N ILE A 118 -3.50 -16.95 -5.96
CA ILE A 118 -2.07 -17.21 -6.21
C ILE A 118 -1.79 -17.03 -7.72
N PRO A 119 -0.90 -16.11 -8.12
CA PRO A 119 -0.36 -15.01 -7.30
C PRO A 119 -1.48 -14.07 -6.80
N GLN A 120 -1.21 -13.29 -5.75
CA GLN A 120 -2.22 -12.37 -5.21
C GLN A 120 -2.49 -11.23 -6.22
N ILE A 121 -3.75 -11.09 -6.63
CA ILE A 121 -4.19 -10.01 -7.51
C ILE A 121 -4.43 -8.77 -6.67
N LEU A 122 -3.89 -7.65 -7.11
CA LEU A 122 -3.99 -6.34 -6.47
C LEU A 122 -4.69 -5.36 -7.42
N PRO A 123 -5.45 -4.39 -6.88
CA PRO A 123 -6.13 -3.38 -7.69
C PRO A 123 -5.16 -2.38 -8.35
N ALA A 124 -3.93 -2.30 -7.86
CA ALA A 124 -2.85 -1.47 -8.39
C ALA A 124 -1.51 -2.19 -8.22
N PRO A 125 -0.46 -1.82 -9.00
CA PRO A 125 0.89 -2.32 -8.77
C PRO A 125 1.34 -2.02 -7.34
N PHE A 126 1.89 -3.02 -6.65
CA PHE A 126 2.41 -2.83 -5.31
C PHE A 126 3.64 -1.91 -5.31
N LEU A 127 4.56 -2.15 -6.24
CA LEU A 127 5.79 -1.38 -6.43
C LEU A 127 5.91 -0.99 -7.91
N VAL A 128 6.20 0.27 -8.18
CA VAL A 128 6.62 0.74 -9.50
C VAL A 128 8.10 1.08 -9.44
N VAL A 129 8.92 0.38 -10.23
CA VAL A 129 10.32 0.75 -10.46
C VAL A 129 10.33 1.69 -11.66
N TRP A 130 10.58 2.97 -11.42
CA TRP A 130 10.46 4.01 -12.43
C TRP A 130 11.84 4.50 -12.85
N ASN A 131 12.16 4.36 -14.14
CA ASN A 131 13.31 5.01 -14.74
C ASN A 131 13.08 6.52 -14.80
N PHE A 132 13.49 7.20 -13.73
CA PHE A 132 13.21 8.61 -13.47
C PHE A 132 14.04 9.53 -14.36
N THR A 133 15.29 9.13 -14.64
CA THR A 133 16.18 9.83 -15.55
C THR A 133 17.06 8.87 -16.33
N ASN A 134 17.52 9.28 -17.52
CA ASN A 134 18.55 8.57 -18.26
C ASN A 134 19.97 9.11 -18.00
N ILE A 135 20.10 10.22 -17.28
CA ILE A 135 21.40 10.81 -16.96
C ILE A 135 22.18 9.88 -16.03
N CYS A 136 23.43 9.58 -16.34
CA CYS A 136 24.31 8.78 -15.49
C CYS A 136 25.78 9.21 -15.66
N ASN A 137 26.52 9.30 -14.56
CA ASN A 137 27.96 9.57 -14.54
C ASN A 137 28.83 8.32 -14.74
N LEU A 138 28.22 7.13 -14.84
CA LEU A 138 28.90 5.86 -15.03
C LEU A 138 28.58 5.25 -16.40
N GLN A 139 29.44 4.33 -16.87
CA GLN A 139 29.30 3.62 -18.13
C GLN A 139 29.44 2.10 -17.92
N CYS A 140 28.58 1.55 -17.05
CA CYS A 140 28.66 0.16 -16.65
C CYS A 140 28.41 -0.79 -17.84
N ILE A 141 29.31 -1.75 -18.07
CA ILE A 141 29.22 -2.72 -19.18
C ILE A 141 27.97 -3.61 -19.12
N HIS A 142 27.34 -3.73 -17.96
CA HIS A 142 26.13 -4.51 -17.70
C HIS A 142 24.87 -3.64 -17.52
N CYS A 143 24.91 -2.34 -17.89
CA CYS A 143 23.76 -1.45 -17.77
C CYS A 143 22.69 -1.81 -18.81
N TYR A 144 21.58 -2.42 -18.37
CA TYR A 144 20.49 -2.81 -19.27
C TYR A 144 19.85 -1.60 -20.00
N GLN A 145 19.84 -0.43 -19.36
CA GLN A 145 19.28 0.80 -19.93
C GLN A 145 20.25 1.53 -20.86
N LYS A 146 21.56 1.25 -20.76
CA LYS A 146 22.62 2.04 -21.42
C LYS A 146 22.48 3.55 -21.09
N ALA A 147 22.26 3.84 -19.82
CA ALA A 147 22.11 5.20 -19.31
C ALA A 147 23.41 6.01 -19.52
N GLY A 148 23.27 7.34 -19.62
CA GLY A 148 24.39 8.24 -19.83
C GLY A 148 23.94 9.67 -20.04
N ARG A 149 23.61 10.03 -21.28
CA ARG A 149 23.12 11.37 -21.64
C ARG A 149 21.60 11.48 -21.45
N ASN A 150 21.13 12.70 -21.21
CA ASN A 150 19.70 12.98 -21.16
C ASN A 150 19.00 12.53 -22.45
N MET A 151 17.78 12.03 -22.33
CA MET A 151 16.95 11.67 -23.48
C MET A 151 16.06 12.86 -23.85
N GLU A 152 15.81 13.06 -25.14
CA GLU A 152 14.97 14.18 -25.63
C GLU A 152 13.50 14.03 -25.23
N ASP A 153 13.06 12.80 -24.98
CA ASP A 153 11.70 12.42 -24.59
C ASP A 153 11.55 12.14 -23.08
N GLU A 154 12.53 12.55 -22.26
CA GLU A 154 12.40 12.46 -20.81
C GLU A 154 11.32 13.42 -20.29
N LEU A 155 10.52 12.96 -19.32
CA LEU A 155 9.44 13.77 -18.74
C LEU A 155 9.99 15.06 -18.11
N THR A 156 9.30 16.16 -18.34
CA THR A 156 9.53 17.43 -17.64
C THR A 156 9.18 17.31 -16.15
N LEU A 157 9.67 18.23 -15.31
CA LEU A 157 9.36 18.23 -13.87
C LEU A 157 7.84 18.22 -13.59
N SER A 158 7.07 19.01 -14.34
CA SER A 158 5.61 19.06 -14.18
C SER A 158 4.95 17.72 -14.52
N GLU A 159 5.41 17.04 -15.56
CA GLU A 159 4.93 15.70 -15.92
C GLU A 159 5.35 14.64 -14.91
N LYS A 160 6.57 14.74 -14.38
CA LYS A 160 7.09 13.87 -13.31
C LYS A 160 6.23 13.99 -12.04
N LEU A 161 5.91 15.21 -11.62
CA LEU A 161 5.03 15.46 -10.47
C LEU A 161 3.60 14.98 -10.73
N ALA A 162 3.06 15.22 -11.93
CA ALA A 162 1.74 14.72 -12.31
C ALA A 162 1.69 13.18 -12.32
N LEU A 163 2.77 12.50 -12.73
CA LEU A 163 2.89 11.05 -12.65
C LEU A 163 2.85 10.56 -11.20
N VAL A 164 3.55 11.23 -10.27
CA VAL A 164 3.48 10.89 -8.84
C VAL A 164 2.05 11.00 -8.30
N ASP A 165 1.31 12.05 -8.68
CA ASP A 165 -0.11 12.20 -8.33
C ASP A 165 -0.98 11.08 -8.91
N HIS A 166 -0.72 10.66 -10.15
CA HIS A 166 -1.43 9.55 -10.78
C HIS A 166 -1.15 8.22 -10.07
N LEU A 167 0.10 7.96 -9.68
CA LEU A 167 0.48 6.76 -8.93
C LEU A 167 -0.16 6.73 -7.54
N ASP A 168 -0.21 7.87 -6.82
CA ASP A 168 -0.91 7.96 -5.54
C ASP A 168 -2.42 7.70 -5.69
N LYS A 169 -3.06 8.35 -6.68
CA LYS A 169 -4.50 8.16 -6.94
C LYS A 169 -4.83 6.72 -7.37
N ALA A 170 -3.93 6.06 -8.09
CA ALA A 170 -4.09 4.65 -8.46
C ALA A 170 -3.98 3.72 -7.25
N GLY A 171 -3.35 4.16 -6.16
CA GLY A 171 -3.12 3.35 -4.96
C GLY A 171 -1.84 2.52 -5.00
N VAL A 172 -0.83 2.98 -5.75
CA VAL A 172 0.50 2.35 -5.74
C VAL A 172 1.13 2.53 -4.35
N ALA A 173 1.60 1.43 -3.77
CA ALA A 173 2.09 1.44 -2.39
C ALA A 173 3.49 2.05 -2.28
N ALA A 174 4.36 1.76 -3.25
CA ALA A 174 5.73 2.26 -3.27
C ALA A 174 6.21 2.56 -4.71
N VAL A 175 7.12 3.53 -4.81
CA VAL A 175 7.85 3.84 -6.04
C VAL A 175 9.34 3.75 -5.73
N ALA A 176 10.07 3.00 -6.54
CA ALA A 176 11.53 2.97 -6.52
C ALA A 176 12.04 3.77 -7.71
N LEU A 177 12.77 4.86 -7.43
CA LEU A 177 13.45 5.62 -8.47
C LEU A 177 14.62 4.77 -9.00
N SER A 178 14.65 4.63 -10.32
CA SER A 178 15.64 3.89 -11.08
C SER A 178 16.01 4.72 -12.31
N GLY A 179 16.66 4.08 -13.29
CA GLY A 179 17.12 4.72 -14.51
C GLY A 179 18.64 4.72 -14.61
N GLY A 180 19.19 5.91 -14.89
CA GLY A 180 20.60 6.23 -14.70
C GLY A 180 20.95 6.43 -13.22
N GLU A 181 21.61 7.54 -12.91
CA GLU A 181 21.90 7.96 -11.52
C GLU A 181 20.90 9.06 -11.12
N PRO A 182 19.86 8.75 -10.31
CA PRO A 182 18.80 9.70 -9.99
C PRO A 182 19.29 10.98 -9.33
N THR A 183 20.42 10.93 -8.61
CA THR A 183 20.98 12.11 -7.90
C THR A 183 21.63 13.14 -8.83
N LEU A 184 21.78 12.85 -10.13
CA LEU A 184 22.29 13.80 -11.12
C LEU A 184 21.20 14.62 -11.81
N HIS A 185 19.92 14.26 -11.64
CA HIS A 185 18.83 15.04 -12.21
C HIS A 185 18.77 16.43 -11.56
N PRO A 186 18.57 17.52 -12.33
CA PRO A 186 18.67 18.89 -11.82
C PRO A 186 17.51 19.33 -10.91
N ASP A 187 16.35 18.67 -11.02
CA ASP A 187 15.16 18.87 -10.18
C ASP A 187 14.97 17.73 -9.18
#